data_AF-A0A661ZFD6-F1
#
_entry.id   AF-A0A661ZFD6-F1
#
_cell.length_a   1.000
_cell.length_b   1.000
_cell.length_c   1.000
_cell.angle_alpha   90.00
_cell.angle_beta   90.00
_cell.angle_gamma   90.00
#
_symmetry.space_group_name_H-M   'P 1'
#
loop_
_entity.id
_entity.type
_entity.pdbx_description
1 polymer ?
#
loop_
_entity_poly.entity_id
_entity_poly.type
_entity_poly.pdbx_seq_one_letter_code
_entity_poly.pdbx_strand_id
1 'polypeptide(L)'
;PLDKMGSWHNNSYYQNIHTQSTHTSSGCPSSGGMDDRFDFILVSDEIMDGANHAKYIEDSYEAVGQDGQHYNQSLVSSPTNTSVPTDVLNALYEMSDHLPITLNLLIGKDVGIVESRKADFDVDINNPVNDNLSVHFNVKKSTGFHIVISSLWGQGVYSETVSVPSSQTVIIPLKSLKAGMYLLQVYDDNRNMVVKKILKN
;
A
#
# COMPACT_ATOMS: atom_id res chain seq x y z
N PRO A 1 5.67 -17.73 -15.80
CA PRO A 1 4.28 -18.01 -16.25
C PRO A 1 4.07 -19.52 -16.34
N LEU A 2 2.85 -20.03 -16.13
CA LEU A 2 2.55 -21.47 -16.06
C LEU A 2 2.88 -22.30 -17.32
N ASP A 3 3.36 -21.67 -18.40
CA ASP A 3 3.74 -22.28 -19.68
C ASP A 3 2.68 -23.26 -20.24
N LYS A 4 1.41 -22.85 -20.14
CA LYS A 4 0.25 -23.62 -20.62
C LYS A 4 -0.33 -23.01 -21.89
N MET A 5 0.35 -23.21 -23.01
CA MET A 5 -0.17 -22.81 -24.32
C MET A 5 -1.31 -23.73 -24.78
N GLY A 6 -2.41 -23.15 -25.26
CA GLY A 6 -3.47 -23.90 -25.95
C GLY A 6 -4.83 -23.19 -25.97
N SER A 7 -5.89 -23.95 -26.28
CA SER A 7 -7.27 -23.47 -26.26
C SER A 7 -7.87 -23.70 -24.88
N TRP A 8 -7.92 -22.64 -24.07
CA TRP A 8 -8.36 -22.70 -22.68
C TRP A 8 -9.88 -22.70 -22.53
N HIS A 9 -10.57 -21.97 -23.41
CA HIS A 9 -12.02 -21.88 -23.42
C HIS A 9 -12.70 -23.24 -23.48
N ASN A 10 -13.59 -23.49 -22.52
CA ASN A 10 -14.38 -24.69 -22.37
C ASN A 10 -13.58 -25.96 -22.68
N ASN A 11 -12.42 -26.07 -22.02
CA ASN A 11 -11.54 -27.22 -22.15
C ASN A 11 -11.10 -27.76 -20.77
N SER A 12 -11.63 -28.93 -20.42
CA SER A 12 -11.34 -29.59 -19.13
C SER A 12 -9.87 -29.99 -18.96
N TYR A 13 -9.06 -30.04 -20.03
CA TYR A 13 -7.62 -30.22 -19.91
C TYR A 13 -6.96 -29.10 -19.07
N TYR A 14 -7.56 -27.90 -19.09
CA TYR A 14 -7.09 -26.72 -18.36
C TYR A 14 -7.90 -26.43 -17.09
N GLN A 15 -8.78 -27.35 -16.66
CA GLN A 15 -9.64 -27.13 -15.49
C GLN A 15 -8.90 -26.75 -14.21
N ASN A 16 -7.66 -27.25 -14.05
CA ASN A 16 -6.84 -26.99 -12.86
C ASN A 16 -6.19 -25.61 -12.87
N ILE A 17 -6.28 -24.84 -13.95
CA ILE A 17 -5.63 -23.54 -14.08
C ILE A 17 -6.61 -22.39 -14.32
N HIS A 18 -7.88 -22.67 -14.62
CA HIS A 18 -8.88 -21.61 -14.79
C HIS A 18 -8.98 -20.73 -13.53
N THR A 19 -9.22 -19.45 -13.72
CA THR A 19 -9.47 -18.52 -12.61
C THR A 19 -10.85 -17.88 -12.72
N GLN A 20 -11.59 -18.09 -13.81
CA GLN A 20 -12.94 -17.59 -14.00
C GLN A 20 -13.80 -18.59 -14.77
N SER A 21 -15.10 -18.66 -14.53
CA SER A 21 -15.88 -17.90 -13.54
C SER A 21 -16.14 -18.68 -12.27
N THR A 22 -16.05 -18.01 -11.12
CA THR A 22 -16.51 -18.59 -9.84
C THR A 22 -18.02 -18.85 -9.82
N HIS A 23 -18.78 -18.29 -10.78
CA HIS A 23 -20.24 -18.35 -10.85
C HIS A 23 -20.77 -19.03 -12.12
N THR A 24 -21.93 -19.68 -12.00
CA THR A 24 -22.68 -20.23 -13.15
C THR A 24 -23.88 -19.37 -13.56
N SER A 25 -24.41 -18.54 -12.66
CA SER A 25 -25.53 -17.63 -12.94
C SER A 25 -25.05 -16.28 -13.47
N SER A 26 -25.82 -15.70 -14.39
CA SER A 26 -25.52 -14.39 -14.98
C SER A 26 -26.07 -13.24 -14.14
N GLY A 27 -25.34 -12.12 -14.08
CA GLY A 27 -25.75 -10.89 -13.41
C GLY A 27 -24.66 -9.83 -13.50
N CYS A 28 -24.21 -9.30 -12.35
CA CYS A 28 -22.93 -8.61 -12.24
C CYS A 28 -21.72 -9.52 -12.50
N PRO A 29 -21.65 -10.78 -11.99
CA PRO A 29 -20.56 -11.69 -12.31
C PRO A 29 -20.76 -12.33 -13.69
N SER A 30 -19.65 -12.70 -14.35
CA SER A 30 -19.69 -13.55 -15.55
C SER A 30 -20.26 -14.93 -15.20
N SER A 31 -21.13 -15.48 -16.04
CA SER A 31 -21.63 -16.86 -15.92
C SER A 31 -20.70 -17.84 -16.64
N GLY A 32 -20.95 -19.15 -16.48
CA GLY A 32 -20.24 -20.22 -17.20
C GLY A 32 -19.57 -21.25 -16.30
N GLY A 33 -19.18 -20.85 -15.09
CA GLY A 33 -18.35 -21.66 -14.21
C GLY A 33 -16.86 -21.61 -14.60
N MET A 34 -16.02 -22.41 -13.94
CA MET A 34 -14.54 -22.33 -14.07
C MET A 34 -14.02 -22.94 -15.38
N ASP A 35 -14.31 -22.34 -16.54
CA ASP A 35 -14.10 -22.97 -17.85
C ASP A 35 -13.44 -22.12 -18.94
N ASP A 36 -13.30 -20.81 -18.75
CA ASP A 36 -13.03 -19.92 -19.88
C ASP A 36 -11.68 -19.20 -19.84
N ARG A 37 -11.29 -18.69 -18.68
CA ARG A 37 -10.12 -17.82 -18.55
C ARG A 37 -9.23 -18.24 -17.41
N PHE A 38 -7.95 -17.90 -17.54
CA PHE A 38 -7.05 -17.82 -16.41
C PHE A 38 -6.19 -16.57 -16.48
N ASP A 39 -5.78 -16.09 -15.32
CA ASP A 39 -5.03 -14.86 -15.16
C ASP A 39 -3.50 -15.12 -15.14
N PHE A 40 -2.71 -14.07 -15.39
CA PHE A 40 -1.26 -14.15 -15.39
C PHE A 40 -0.63 -13.01 -14.60
N ILE A 41 0.47 -13.31 -13.91
CA ILE A 41 1.45 -12.30 -13.49
C ILE A 41 2.62 -12.38 -14.46
N LEU A 42 2.86 -11.28 -15.18
CA LEU A 42 4.04 -11.13 -16.04
C LEU A 42 5.21 -10.67 -15.18
N VAL A 43 6.32 -11.38 -15.29
CA VAL A 43 7.57 -11.11 -14.57
C VAL A 43 8.68 -10.86 -15.59
N SER A 44 9.56 -9.91 -15.30
CA SER A 44 10.70 -9.62 -16.16
C SER A 44 11.85 -10.60 -15.91
N ASP A 45 12.79 -10.67 -16.85
CA ASP A 45 13.98 -11.53 -16.74
C ASP A 45 14.80 -11.16 -15.49
N GLU A 46 14.81 -9.90 -15.07
CA GLU A 46 15.47 -9.48 -13.83
C GLU A 46 14.91 -10.17 -12.59
N ILE A 47 13.58 -10.31 -12.51
CA ILE A 47 12.92 -11.01 -11.39
C ILE A 47 13.12 -12.52 -11.50
N MET A 48 13.15 -13.06 -12.72
CA MET A 48 13.41 -14.49 -12.96
C MET A 48 14.85 -14.87 -12.55
N ASP A 49 15.82 -14.05 -12.93
CA ASP A 49 17.25 -14.29 -12.70
C ASP A 49 17.69 -13.87 -11.28
N GLY A 50 16.85 -13.15 -10.54
CA GLY A 50 17.16 -12.67 -9.19
C GLY A 50 18.02 -11.41 -9.16
N ALA A 51 18.01 -10.61 -10.22
CA ALA A 51 18.69 -9.33 -10.28
C ALA A 51 18.08 -8.33 -9.28
N ASN A 52 18.89 -7.36 -8.84
CA ASN A 52 18.48 -6.31 -7.89
C ASN A 52 17.85 -6.83 -6.58
N HIS A 53 18.27 -8.01 -6.11
CA HIS A 53 17.83 -8.62 -4.84
C HIS A 53 16.35 -9.05 -4.81
N ALA A 54 15.67 -9.19 -5.94
CA ALA A 54 14.32 -9.74 -5.98
C ALA A 54 14.32 -10.93 -6.93
N LYS A 55 13.90 -12.10 -6.45
CA LYS A 55 13.89 -13.35 -7.22
C LYS A 55 12.54 -14.05 -7.12
N TYR A 56 11.97 -14.45 -8.25
CA TYR A 56 10.82 -15.35 -8.28
C TYR A 56 11.16 -16.70 -7.64
N ILE A 57 10.30 -17.19 -6.74
CA ILE A 57 10.39 -18.55 -6.23
C ILE A 57 9.71 -19.46 -7.24
N GLU A 58 10.49 -20.33 -7.89
CA GLU A 58 9.98 -21.29 -8.86
C GLU A 58 8.82 -22.13 -8.28
N ASP A 59 7.84 -22.43 -9.13
CA ASP A 59 6.61 -23.16 -8.78
C ASP A 59 5.74 -22.55 -7.67
N SER A 60 5.98 -21.29 -7.29
CA SER A 60 5.15 -20.60 -6.29
C SER A 60 3.89 -19.92 -6.84
N TYR A 61 3.64 -20.04 -8.13
CA TYR A 61 2.42 -19.51 -8.72
C TYR A 61 1.21 -20.31 -8.22
N GLU A 62 0.18 -19.64 -7.75
CA GLU A 62 -1.04 -20.28 -7.29
C GLU A 62 -2.28 -19.47 -7.67
N ALA A 63 -3.34 -20.14 -8.11
CA ALA A 63 -4.68 -19.58 -8.17
C ALA A 63 -5.42 -19.97 -6.89
N VAL A 64 -5.54 -19.03 -5.94
CA VAL A 64 -6.05 -19.34 -4.61
C VAL A 64 -7.52 -19.75 -4.72
N GLY A 65 -7.85 -20.93 -4.20
CA GLY A 65 -9.20 -21.50 -4.28
C GLY A 65 -9.45 -22.39 -5.50
N GLN A 66 -8.54 -22.48 -6.47
CA GLN A 66 -8.69 -23.39 -7.62
C GLN A 66 -8.35 -24.82 -7.19
N ASP A 67 -9.35 -25.70 -7.18
CA ASP A 67 -9.22 -27.09 -6.74
C ASP A 67 -9.26 -28.14 -7.87
N GLY A 68 -9.44 -27.69 -9.11
CA GLY A 68 -9.52 -28.52 -10.31
C GLY A 68 -10.82 -29.31 -10.46
N GLN A 69 -11.82 -29.09 -9.61
CA GLN A 69 -13.04 -29.92 -9.57
C GLN A 69 -14.30 -29.18 -10.03
N HIS A 70 -14.21 -27.88 -10.24
CA HIS A 70 -15.36 -27.00 -10.52
C HIS A 70 -15.46 -26.53 -11.98
N TYR A 71 -14.94 -27.32 -12.92
CA TYR A 71 -15.10 -27.07 -14.34
C TYR A 71 -16.58 -26.97 -14.75
N ASN A 72 -16.95 -25.89 -15.45
CA ASN A 72 -18.33 -25.48 -15.79
C ASN A 72 -19.29 -25.43 -14.59
N GLN A 73 -18.75 -25.26 -13.38
CA GLN A 73 -19.50 -25.25 -12.13
C GLN A 73 -19.16 -24.02 -11.30
N SER A 74 -20.03 -23.73 -10.32
CA SER A 74 -19.78 -22.67 -9.35
C SER A 74 -18.71 -23.13 -8.37
N LEU A 75 -17.84 -22.22 -7.93
CA LEU A 75 -16.76 -22.51 -6.98
C LEU A 75 -17.25 -23.16 -5.67
N VAL A 76 -18.52 -22.92 -5.31
CA VAL A 76 -19.15 -23.41 -4.07
C VAL A 76 -20.12 -24.57 -4.30
N SER A 77 -20.14 -25.18 -5.49
CA SER A 77 -20.97 -26.36 -5.73
C SER A 77 -20.36 -27.64 -5.14
N SER A 78 -21.06 -28.77 -5.32
CA SER A 78 -20.51 -30.08 -4.98
C SER A 78 -19.61 -30.58 -6.12
N PRO A 79 -18.46 -31.22 -5.86
CA PRO A 79 -17.94 -31.60 -4.54
C PRO A 79 -17.41 -30.40 -3.74
N THR A 80 -17.50 -30.45 -2.41
CA THR A 80 -17.01 -29.34 -1.57
C THR A 80 -15.54 -29.03 -1.84
N ASN A 81 -15.27 -27.79 -2.26
CA ASN A 81 -13.92 -27.27 -2.40
C ASN A 81 -13.25 -27.16 -1.03
N THR A 82 -12.11 -27.84 -0.87
CA THR A 82 -11.33 -27.90 0.37
C THR A 82 -9.93 -27.30 0.23
N SER A 83 -9.65 -26.61 -0.89
CA SER A 83 -8.36 -25.96 -1.15
C SER A 83 -8.07 -24.80 -0.19
N VAL A 84 -9.12 -24.17 0.34
CA VAL A 84 -9.06 -23.08 1.33
C VAL A 84 -10.13 -23.28 2.41
N PRO A 85 -10.01 -22.64 3.59
CA PRO A 85 -11.07 -22.65 4.60
C PRO A 85 -12.40 -22.14 4.03
N THR A 86 -13.52 -22.68 4.50
CA THR A 86 -14.86 -22.36 3.98
C THR A 86 -15.19 -20.86 3.99
N ASP A 87 -14.80 -20.14 5.04
CA ASP A 87 -15.02 -18.68 5.10
C ASP A 87 -14.23 -17.93 4.03
N VAL A 88 -13.02 -18.41 3.70
CA VAL A 88 -12.20 -17.87 2.61
C VAL A 88 -12.83 -18.23 1.26
N LEU A 89 -13.29 -19.46 1.07
CA LEU A 89 -13.97 -19.91 -0.16
C LEU A 89 -15.20 -19.04 -0.46
N ASN A 90 -16.03 -18.81 0.56
CA ASN A 90 -17.21 -17.95 0.44
C ASN A 90 -16.80 -16.49 0.11
N ALA A 91 -15.73 -15.98 0.74
CA ALA A 91 -15.23 -14.65 0.43
C ALA A 91 -14.70 -14.54 -1.01
N LEU A 92 -14.00 -15.57 -1.52
CA LEU A 92 -13.55 -15.63 -2.92
C LEU A 92 -14.74 -15.61 -3.89
N TYR A 93 -15.76 -16.41 -3.60
CA TYR A 93 -16.98 -16.46 -4.40
C TYR A 93 -17.72 -15.11 -4.39
N GLU A 94 -17.96 -14.50 -3.24
CA GLU A 94 -18.75 -13.26 -3.15
C GLU A 94 -17.99 -11.99 -3.62
N MET A 95 -16.66 -12.04 -3.69
CA MET A 95 -15.83 -10.85 -4.00
C MET A 95 -15.69 -10.59 -5.51
N SER A 96 -15.51 -11.63 -6.32
CA SER A 96 -15.27 -11.49 -7.76
C SER A 96 -15.67 -12.76 -8.52
N ASP A 97 -15.90 -12.62 -9.82
CA ASP A 97 -16.00 -13.73 -10.76
C ASP A 97 -14.62 -14.32 -11.13
N HIS A 98 -13.52 -13.72 -10.69
CA HIS A 98 -12.16 -14.24 -10.82
C HIS A 98 -11.56 -14.69 -9.47
N LEU A 99 -10.76 -15.74 -9.49
CA LEU A 99 -9.88 -16.13 -8.38
C LEU A 99 -8.61 -15.26 -8.37
N PRO A 100 -8.14 -14.81 -7.20
CA PRO A 100 -6.87 -14.13 -7.08
C PRO A 100 -5.71 -15.10 -7.34
N ILE A 101 -4.74 -14.63 -8.11
CA ILE A 101 -3.50 -15.36 -8.37
C ILE A 101 -2.34 -14.75 -7.59
N THR A 102 -1.46 -15.60 -7.10
CA THR A 102 -0.31 -15.21 -6.28
C THR A 102 0.97 -15.82 -6.85
N LEU A 103 2.09 -15.22 -6.45
CA LEU A 103 3.42 -15.81 -6.57
C LEU A 103 4.26 -15.37 -5.38
N ASN A 104 5.31 -16.11 -5.07
CA ASN A 104 6.25 -15.74 -4.03
C ASN A 104 7.52 -15.12 -4.64
N LEU A 105 7.97 -14.02 -4.03
CA LEU A 105 9.25 -13.38 -4.33
C LEU A 105 10.18 -13.50 -3.13
N LEU A 106 11.39 -13.99 -3.36
CA LEU A 106 12.50 -13.89 -2.43
C LEU A 106 13.13 -12.50 -2.55
N ILE A 107 13.08 -11.72 -1.47
CA ILE A 107 13.74 -10.42 -1.40
C ILE A 107 15.02 -10.54 -0.57
N GLY A 108 16.17 -10.42 -1.22
CA GLY A 108 17.51 -10.57 -0.65
C GLY A 108 18.08 -9.30 -0.01
N LYS A 109 17.22 -8.34 0.36
CA LYS A 109 17.60 -7.09 1.03
C LYS A 109 16.52 -6.72 2.04
N ASP A 110 16.92 -6.01 3.09
CA ASP A 110 15.97 -5.38 4.00
C ASP A 110 15.07 -4.41 3.23
N VAL A 111 13.77 -4.74 3.16
CA VAL A 111 12.70 -3.87 2.65
C VAL A 111 12.13 -2.96 3.73
N GLY A 112 12.76 -2.94 4.90
CA GLY A 112 12.39 -2.04 5.98
C GLY A 112 12.65 -0.59 5.61
N ILE A 113 11.66 0.26 5.85
CA ILE A 113 11.92 1.69 6.00
C ILE A 113 12.57 1.85 7.37
N VAL A 114 13.64 2.65 7.47
CA VAL A 114 14.19 3.04 8.78
C VAL A 114 13.04 3.61 9.60
N GLU A 115 12.63 2.93 10.68
CA GLU A 115 11.67 3.50 11.62
C GLU A 115 12.13 4.90 11.97
N SER A 116 11.24 5.89 11.90
CA SER A 116 11.61 7.28 12.08
C SER A 116 12.46 7.39 13.35
N ARG A 117 13.74 7.72 13.21
CA ARG A 117 14.60 7.93 14.37
C ARG A 117 13.88 8.96 15.22
N LYS A 118 13.60 8.60 16.48
CA LYS A 118 12.99 9.54 17.41
C LYS A 118 13.85 10.79 17.40
N ALA A 119 13.29 11.89 16.92
CA ALA A 119 14.00 13.15 16.88
C ALA A 119 14.50 13.48 18.29
N ASP A 120 15.75 13.93 18.41
CA ASP A 120 16.31 14.39 19.69
C ASP A 120 15.77 15.78 20.09
N PHE A 121 14.72 16.23 19.40
CA PHE A 121 13.98 17.46 19.65
C PHE A 121 12.47 17.21 19.53
N ASP A 122 11.69 18.11 20.12
CA ASP A 122 10.25 18.24 19.86
C ASP A 122 9.90 19.72 19.70
N VAL A 123 8.71 20.00 19.18
CA VAL A 123 8.16 21.36 19.12
C VAL A 123 6.73 21.40 19.68
N ASP A 124 6.46 22.42 20.49
CA ASP A 124 5.11 22.75 20.94
C ASP A 124 4.56 23.90 20.11
N ILE A 125 3.25 23.88 19.84
CA ILE A 125 2.57 24.91 19.07
C ILE A 125 1.32 25.41 19.77
N ASN A 126 1.00 26.69 19.60
CA ASN A 126 -0.33 27.19 19.92
C ASN A 126 -1.31 26.73 18.82
N ASN A 127 -2.25 25.87 19.18
CA ASN A 127 -3.22 25.31 18.26
C ASN A 127 -4.56 25.12 18.97
N PRO A 128 -5.70 25.66 18.46
CA PRO A 128 -5.88 26.37 17.19
C PRO A 128 -5.15 27.72 17.08
N VAL A 129 -4.90 28.18 15.86
CA VAL A 129 -4.15 29.41 15.57
C VAL A 129 -4.96 30.37 14.69
N ASN A 130 -4.85 31.67 14.98
CA ASN A 130 -5.32 32.74 14.10
C ASN A 130 -4.16 33.21 13.22
N ASP A 131 -3.55 34.36 13.49
CA ASP A 131 -2.62 34.98 12.54
C ASP A 131 -1.15 34.61 12.76
N ASN A 132 -0.78 34.18 13.97
CA ASN A 132 0.62 33.93 14.34
C ASN A 132 0.77 32.57 15.02
N LEU A 133 1.54 31.68 14.40
CA LEU A 133 1.92 30.40 14.97
C LEU A 133 3.22 30.56 15.76
N SER A 134 3.13 30.36 17.06
CA SER A 134 4.24 30.22 17.98
C SER A 134 4.71 28.77 17.97
N VAL A 135 5.95 28.56 17.53
CA VAL A 135 6.63 27.26 17.54
C VAL A 135 7.71 27.29 18.62
N HIS A 136 7.46 26.61 19.73
CA HIS A 136 8.41 26.50 20.84
C HIS A 136 9.28 25.25 20.67
N PHE A 137 10.59 25.44 20.55
CA PHE A 137 11.54 24.36 20.34
C PHE A 137 12.03 23.77 21.66
N ASN A 138 11.84 22.46 21.84
CA ASN A 138 12.36 21.68 22.94
C ASN A 138 13.61 20.92 22.47
N VAL A 139 14.77 21.57 22.57
CA VAL A 139 16.04 21.06 22.02
C VAL A 139 17.09 20.88 23.12
N LYS A 140 17.84 19.77 23.08
CA LYS A 140 18.96 19.51 24.01
C LYS A 140 20.28 20.15 23.56
N LYS A 141 20.43 20.43 22.26
CA LYS A 141 21.65 20.99 21.65
C LYS A 141 21.25 22.03 20.60
N SER A 142 22.09 23.06 20.46
CA SER A 142 22.00 24.06 19.41
C SER A 142 22.11 23.41 18.03
N THR A 143 21.16 23.66 17.13
CA THR A 143 21.20 23.18 15.73
C THR A 143 20.38 24.07 14.80
N GLY A 144 20.63 23.96 13.49
CA GLY A 144 19.75 24.51 12.46
C GLY A 144 18.47 23.69 12.33
N PHE A 145 17.36 24.36 12.06
CA PHE A 145 16.09 23.74 11.73
C PHE A 145 15.50 24.32 10.45
N HIS A 146 14.99 23.44 9.60
CA HIS A 146 14.16 23.80 8.46
C HIS A 146 12.70 23.59 8.81
N ILE A 147 11.93 24.67 8.74
CA ILE A 147 10.49 24.66 8.99
C ILE A 147 9.78 24.71 7.64
N VAL A 148 8.77 23.85 7.47
CA VAL A 148 7.88 23.82 6.31
C VAL A 148 6.45 23.74 6.82
N ILE A 149 5.54 24.53 6.24
CA ILE A 149 4.10 24.34 6.41
C ILE A 149 3.53 23.91 5.08
N SER A 150 2.76 22.82 5.06
CA SER A 150 2.08 22.33 3.87
C SER A 150 0.57 22.22 4.07
N SER A 151 -0.19 22.29 2.98
CA SER A 151 -1.59 21.85 2.99
C SER A 151 -1.67 20.33 3.15
N LEU A 152 -2.87 19.80 3.39
CA LEU A 152 -3.10 18.34 3.45
C LEU A 152 -2.82 17.62 2.12
N TRP A 153 -2.77 18.34 1.01
CA TRP A 153 -2.43 17.81 -0.31
C TRP A 153 -0.92 17.84 -0.59
N GLY A 154 -0.09 18.23 0.39
CA GLY A 154 1.37 18.29 0.26
C GLY A 154 1.91 19.56 -0.40
N GLN A 155 1.07 20.55 -0.73
CA GLN A 155 1.53 21.83 -1.25
C GLN A 155 2.22 22.63 -0.14
N GLY A 156 3.50 22.95 -0.28
CA GLY A 156 4.23 23.85 0.61
C GLY A 156 3.69 25.29 0.52
N VAL A 157 3.27 25.86 1.65
CA VAL A 157 2.72 27.23 1.75
C VAL A 157 3.62 28.18 2.54
N TYR A 158 4.59 27.64 3.28
CA TYR A 158 5.60 28.41 4.01
C TYR A 158 6.88 27.59 4.16
N SER A 159 8.04 28.23 4.12
CA SER A 159 9.31 27.62 4.50
C SER A 159 10.29 28.65 5.06
N GLU A 160 11.01 28.29 6.11
CA GLU A 160 12.05 29.10 6.74
C GLU A 160 13.14 28.21 7.31
N THR A 161 14.37 28.72 7.39
CA THR A 161 15.45 28.10 8.16
C THR A 161 15.78 28.96 9.37
N VAL A 162 15.81 28.35 10.55
CA VAL A 162 16.10 29.03 11.81
C VAL A 162 17.26 28.34 12.52
N SER A 163 18.08 29.13 13.21
CA SER A 163 19.09 28.58 14.13
C SER A 163 18.57 28.73 15.55
N VAL A 164 18.40 27.61 16.25
CA VAL A 164 17.88 27.60 17.63
C VAL A 164 19.01 27.18 18.58
N PRO A 165 19.62 28.13 19.31
CA PRO A 165 20.79 27.83 20.15
C PRO A 165 20.45 27.06 21.44
N SER A 166 19.27 27.31 21.99
CA SER A 166 18.67 26.64 23.14
C SER A 166 17.19 27.02 23.18
N SER A 167 16.33 26.22 23.83
CA SER A 167 14.86 26.41 23.91
C SER A 167 14.37 27.83 23.59
N GLN A 168 13.77 27.99 22.41
CA GLN A 168 13.37 29.28 21.83
C GLN A 168 12.00 29.15 21.18
N THR A 169 11.24 30.23 21.18
CA THR A 169 10.00 30.34 20.40
C THR A 169 10.24 31.13 19.12
N VAL A 170 9.86 30.55 17.98
CA VAL A 170 9.81 31.21 16.67
C VAL A 170 8.37 31.56 16.35
N ILE A 171 8.13 32.76 15.82
CA ILE A 171 6.79 33.22 15.42
C ILE A 171 6.68 33.22 13.90
N ILE A 172 5.74 32.43 13.38
CA ILE A 172 5.47 32.33 11.95
C ILE A 172 4.14 33.03 11.63
N PRO A 173 4.15 34.07 10.78
CA PRO A 173 2.93 34.75 10.36
C PRO A 173 2.13 33.88 9.38
N LEU A 174 0.90 33.54 9.74
CA LEU A 174 -0.06 32.75 8.94
C LEU A 174 -1.20 33.58 8.37
N LYS A 175 -1.15 34.92 8.47
CA LYS A 175 -2.22 35.83 8.04
C LYS A 175 -2.63 35.66 6.56
N SER A 176 -1.69 35.25 5.70
CA SER A 176 -1.95 35.00 4.27
C SER A 176 -2.64 33.66 4.00
N LEU A 177 -2.68 32.75 4.99
CA LEU A 177 -3.29 31.43 4.84
C LEU A 177 -4.78 31.50 5.15
N LYS A 178 -5.57 30.79 4.33
CA LYS A 178 -7.01 30.61 4.57
C LYS A 178 -7.24 29.70 5.77
N ALA A 179 -8.39 29.87 6.42
CA ALA A 179 -8.88 28.94 7.44
C ALA A 179 -8.88 27.49 6.92
N GLY A 180 -8.44 26.55 7.75
CA GLY A 180 -8.30 25.15 7.37
C GLY A 180 -7.22 24.41 8.15
N MET A 181 -6.91 23.20 7.69
CA MET A 181 -5.91 22.32 8.28
C MET A 181 -4.61 22.33 7.48
N TYR A 182 -3.49 22.41 8.20
CA TYR A 182 -2.14 22.38 7.64
C TYR A 182 -1.25 21.43 8.45
N LEU A 183 -0.11 21.05 7.89
CA LEU A 183 0.93 20.30 8.59
C LEU A 183 2.15 21.19 8.76
N LEU A 184 2.62 21.33 10.00
CA LEU A 184 3.94 21.84 10.32
C LEU A 184 4.92 20.68 10.28
N GLN A 185 5.98 20.80 9.48
CA GLN A 185 7.10 19.88 9.45
C GLN A 185 8.36 20.63 9.87
N VAL A 186 9.07 20.11 10.85
CA VAL A 186 10.32 20.68 11.35
C VAL A 186 11.41 19.63 11.20
N TYR A 187 12.47 19.96 10.47
CA TYR A 187 13.61 19.09 10.20
C TYR A 187 14.86 19.65 10.87
N ASP A 188 15.68 18.79 11.47
CA ASP A 188 17.07 19.15 11.80
C ASP A 188 18.01 18.89 10.61
N ASP A 189 19.29 19.27 10.75
CA ASP A 189 20.32 19.07 9.73
C ASP A 189 20.57 17.59 9.39
N ASN A 190 20.21 16.66 10.30
CA ASN A 190 20.30 15.21 10.10
C ASN A 190 19.04 14.61 9.47
N ARG A 191 18.07 15.45 9.09
CA ARG A 191 16.74 15.07 8.56
C ARG A 191 15.86 14.29 9.54
N ASN A 192 16.12 14.36 10.85
CA ASN A 192 15.12 13.95 11.82
C ASN A 192 13.95 14.94 11.75
N MET A 193 12.72 14.42 11.81
CA MET A 193 11.53 15.21 11.55
C MET A 193 10.53 15.11 12.70
N VAL A 194 9.92 16.24 13.04
CA VAL A 194 8.70 16.32 13.85
C VAL A 194 7.58 16.92 13.01
N VAL A 195 6.40 16.30 13.07
CA VAL A 195 5.20 16.78 12.37
C VAL A 195 4.13 17.15 13.39
N LYS A 196 3.54 18.34 13.25
CA LYS A 196 2.39 18.79 14.06
C LYS A 196 1.27 19.24 13.13
N LYS A 197 0.02 18.93 13.50
CA LYS A 197 -1.17 19.43 12.79
C LYS A 197 -1.46 20.85 13.25
N ILE A 198 -1.72 21.77 12.32
CA ILE A 198 -2.19 23.13 12.58
C ILE A 198 -3.67 23.23 12.18
N LEU A 199 -4.49 23.80 13.06
CA LEU A 199 -5.86 24.21 12.76
C LEU A 199 -5.89 25.75 12.73
N LYS A 200 -5.98 26.30 11.52
CA LYS A 200 -6.09 27.74 11.25
C LYS A 200 -7.56 28.13 11.24
N ASN A 201 -7.94 29.05 12.13
CA ASN A 201 -9.27 29.65 12.13
C ASN A 201 -9.39 30.81 11.14
#